data_AF-A0ABD5X0W5-F1
#
_entry.id   AF-A0ABD5X0W5-F1
#
_cell.length_a   1.000
_cell.length_b   1.000
_cell.length_c   1.000
_cell.angle_alpha   90.00
_cell.angle_beta   90.00
_cell.angle_gamma   90.00
#
_symmetry.space_group_name_H-M   'P 1'
#
loop_
_entity.id
_entity.type
_entity.pdbx_description
1 polymer ?
#
loop_
_entity_poly.entity_id
_entity_poly.type
_entity_poly.pdbx_seq_one_letter_code
_entity_poly.pdbx_strand_id
1 'polypeptide(L)'
;MSDKQTIDIEDRLDRWRFVCPRGHRSWEPTNHHFWCANCARQHEIDGVFYELVDRKTGREYEREDVKLLTAAGPYDRDLDRRGSA
;
A
#
# COMPACT_ATOMS: atom_id res chain seq x y z
N MET A 1 -17.96 -7.78 -6.93
CA MET A 1 -17.68 -6.43 -6.41
C MET A 1 -16.44 -6.59 -5.55
N SER A 2 -15.26 -6.21 -6.05
CA SER A 2 -14.04 -6.34 -5.24
C SER A 2 -14.09 -5.26 -4.16
N ASP A 3 -14.32 -5.68 -2.91
CA ASP A 3 -14.20 -4.82 -1.73
C ASP A 3 -12.74 -4.39 -1.58
N LYS A 4 -12.38 -3.24 -2.18
CA LYS A 4 -11.04 -2.69 -2.06
C LYS A 4 -10.79 -2.21 -0.63
N GLN A 5 -9.66 -2.61 -0.06
CA GLN A 5 -9.22 -2.11 1.23
C GLN A 5 -8.77 -0.65 1.07
N THR A 6 -9.50 0.25 1.72
CA THR A 6 -9.10 1.67 1.76
C THR A 6 -8.00 1.87 2.80
N ILE A 7 -6.94 2.58 2.41
CA ILE A 7 -5.79 2.92 3.26
C ILE A 7 -5.51 4.41 3.11
N ASP A 8 -5.62 5.16 4.20
CA ASP A 8 -5.16 6.54 4.25
C ASP A 8 -3.64 6.56 4.51
N ILE A 9 -2.87 7.05 3.54
CA ILE A 9 -1.40 7.01 3.62
C ILE A 9 -0.83 8.15 4.48
N GLU A 10 -1.65 9.12 4.86
CA GLU A 10 -1.29 10.21 5.76
C GLU A 10 -1.72 9.90 7.21
N ASP A 11 -2.68 8.98 7.39
CA ASP A 11 -3.03 8.46 8.71
C ASP A 11 -1.91 7.57 9.29
N ARG A 12 -1.48 7.93 10.51
CA ARG A 12 -0.43 7.20 11.23
C ARG A 12 -0.85 5.78 11.60
N LEU A 13 -2.14 5.54 11.87
CA LEU A 13 -2.61 4.21 12.26
C LEU A 13 -2.57 3.25 11.07
N ASP A 14 -3.08 3.69 9.92
CA ASP A 14 -3.00 2.93 8.67
C ASP A 14 -1.55 2.67 8.25
N ARG A 15 -0.68 3.68 8.31
CA ARG A 15 0.77 3.53 8.05
C ARG A 15 1.48 2.57 9.02
N TRP A 16 0.94 2.38 10.22
CA TRP A 16 1.48 1.44 11.20
C TRP A 16 0.95 0.02 11.00
N ARG A 17 -0.29 -0.12 10.53
CA ARG A 17 -0.99 -1.38 10.33
C ARG A 17 -0.57 -2.08 9.04
N PHE A 18 -0.51 -1.36 7.94
CA PHE A 18 -0.15 -1.91 6.63
C PHE A 18 1.35 -1.81 6.40
N VAL A 19 1.99 -2.93 6.09
CA VAL A 19 3.45 -3.06 5.98
C VAL A 19 3.82 -3.76 4.67
N CYS A 20 5.08 -3.62 4.25
CA CYS A 20 5.58 -4.42 3.13
C CYS A 20 5.60 -5.92 3.51
N PRO A 21 5.77 -6.85 2.55
CA PRO A 21 5.82 -8.31 2.80
C PRO A 21 6.84 -8.75 3.85
N ARG A 22 7.88 -7.93 4.09
CA ARG A 22 8.92 -8.16 5.09
C ARG A 22 8.65 -7.48 6.44
N GLY A 23 7.50 -6.83 6.61
CA GLY A 23 7.08 -6.20 7.86
C GLY A 23 7.56 -4.76 8.07
N HIS A 24 8.19 -4.14 7.08
CA HIS A 24 8.64 -2.74 7.20
C HIS A 24 7.49 -1.75 6.96
N ARG A 25 7.51 -0.63 7.69
CA ARG A 25 6.56 0.50 7.54
C ARG A 25 7.08 1.61 6.61
N SER A 26 8.34 1.51 6.19
CA SER A 26 9.03 2.48 5.33
C SER A 26 8.70 2.27 3.85
N TRP A 27 7.46 1.90 3.56
CA TRP A 27 7.00 1.75 2.19
C TRP A 27 6.39 3.05 1.68
N GLU A 28 6.41 3.25 0.38
CA GLU A 28 5.81 4.38 -0.32
C GLU A 28 5.06 3.85 -1.55
N PRO A 29 3.87 4.40 -1.85
CA PRO A 29 3.17 4.05 -3.06
C PRO A 29 3.75 4.79 -4.26
N THR A 30 4.01 4.05 -5.33
CA THR A 30 4.37 4.57 -6.65
C THR A 30 3.18 4.42 -7.60
N ASN A 31 3.33 4.83 -8.87
CA ASN A 31 2.23 4.83 -9.84
C ASN A 31 1.49 3.47 -9.91
N HIS A 32 2.16 2.31 -9.83
CA HIS A 32 1.47 1.00 -9.90
C HIS A 32 2.07 -0.09 -9.00
N HIS A 33 2.95 0.28 -8.08
CA HIS A 33 3.60 -0.65 -7.17
C HIS A 33 3.90 0.07 -5.87
N PHE A 34 4.35 -0.68 -4.88
CA PHE A 34 4.91 -0.14 -3.65
C PHE A 34 6.42 -0.27 -3.70
N TRP A 35 7.09 0.67 -3.04
CA TRP A 35 8.52 0.66 -2.86
C TRP A 35 8.87 0.77 -1.38
N CYS A 36 9.82 -0.01 -0.89
CA CYS A 36 10.26 0.04 0.51
C CYS A 36 11.72 0.43 0.62
N ALA A 37 11.97 1.56 1.27
CA ALA A 37 13.32 2.10 1.47
C ALA A 37 14.23 1.13 2.22
N ASN A 38 13.72 0.44 3.25
CA ASN A 38 14.52 -0.55 4.00
C ASN A 38 14.84 -1.79 3.18
N CYS A 39 13.92 -2.25 2.33
CA CYS A 39 14.17 -3.38 1.43
C CYS A 39 15.21 -3.00 0.37
N ALA A 40 15.07 -1.83 -0.25
CA ALA A 40 15.97 -1.35 -1.30
C ALA A 40 17.43 -1.14 -0.83
N ARG A 41 17.65 -1.02 0.48
CA ARG A 41 19.00 -0.90 1.07
C ARG A 41 19.72 -2.25 1.21
N GLN A 42 19.00 -3.37 1.07
CA GLN A 42 19.59 -4.71 1.14
C GLN A 42 20.05 -5.13 -0.25
N HIS A 43 21.27 -5.67 -0.35
CA HIS A 43 21.88 -5.99 -1.64
C HIS A 43 21.17 -7.10 -2.44
N GLU A 44 20.41 -7.96 -1.76
CA GLU A 44 19.81 -9.17 -2.34
C GLU A 44 18.30 -9.04 -2.58
N ILE A 45 17.71 -7.88 -2.27
CA ILE A 45 16.27 -7.68 -2.24
C ILE A 45 15.90 -6.48 -3.09
N ASP A 46 14.98 -6.68 -4.03
CA ASP A 46 14.30 -5.55 -4.68
C ASP A 46 13.38 -4.84 -3.67
N GLY A 47 13.49 -3.52 -3.63
CA GLY A 47 12.61 -2.66 -2.84
C GLY A 47 11.18 -2.58 -3.39
N VAL A 48 10.97 -3.00 -4.64
CA VAL A 48 9.68 -3.00 -5.34
C VAL A 48 8.86 -4.24 -4.99
N PHE A 49 7.56 -4.04 -4.74
CA PHE A 49 6.59 -5.11 -4.47
C PHE A 49 5.17 -4.62 -4.78
N TYR A 50 4.21 -5.55 -4.88
CA TYR A 50 2.85 -5.26 -5.35
C TYR A 50 1.78 -5.46 -4.29
N GLU A 51 2.13 -5.83 -3.06
CA GLU A 51 1.17 -6.18 -2.02
C GLU A 51 1.49 -5.55 -0.66
N LEU A 52 0.46 -5.20 0.10
CA LEU A 52 0.59 -4.78 1.49
C LEU A 52 0.05 -5.86 2.41
N VAL A 53 0.76 -6.08 3.51
CA VAL A 53 0.33 -6.98 4.57
C VAL A 53 -0.35 -6.18 5.67
N ASP A 54 -1.59 -6.53 5.98
CA ASP A 54 -2.27 -6.04 7.17
C ASP A 54 -1.72 -6.77 8.40
N ARG A 55 -0.88 -6.10 9.19
CA ARG A 55 -0.30 -6.67 10.40
C ARG A 55 -1.31 -7.08 11.47
N LYS A 56 -2.54 -6.53 11.44
CA LYS A 56 -3.61 -6.89 12.38
C LYS A 56 -4.20 -8.26 12.05
N THR A 57 -4.38 -8.58 10.77
CA THR A 57 -5.11 -9.78 10.32
C THR A 57 -4.22 -10.82 9.64
N GLY A 58 -3.00 -10.43 9.24
CA GLY A 58 -2.09 -11.23 8.43
C GLY A 58 -2.50 -11.33 6.97
N ARG A 59 -3.51 -10.59 6.51
CA ARG A 59 -3.97 -10.62 5.12
C ARG A 59 -3.07 -9.81 4.21
N GLU A 60 -2.88 -10.32 3.00
CA GLU A 60 -2.15 -9.68 1.92
C GLU A 60 -3.16 -9.02 0.97
N TYR A 61 -2.86 -7.80 0.58
CA TYR A 61 -3.69 -7.00 -0.32
C TYR A 61 -2.84 -6.54 -1.50
N GLU A 62 -3.17 -7.01 -2.70
CA GLU A 62 -2.52 -6.57 -3.92
C GLU A 62 -2.80 -5.09 -4.19
N ARG A 63 -1.93 -4.44 -4.96
CA ARG A 63 -2.03 -3.01 -5.28
C ARG A 63 -3.38 -2.67 -5.90
N GLU A 64 -3.95 -3.57 -6.69
CA GLU A 64 -5.26 -3.39 -7.34
C GLU A 64 -6.44 -3.50 -6.36
N ASP A 65 -6.27 -4.25 -5.27
CA ASP A 65 -7.26 -4.45 -4.20
C ASP A 65 -7.13 -3.42 -3.07
N VAL A 66 -6.13 -2.55 -3.14
CA VAL A 66 -5.94 -1.43 -2.22
C VAL A 66 -6.39 -0.14 -2.89
N LYS A 67 -7.02 0.72 -2.09
CA LYS A 67 -7.35 2.08 -2.48
C LYS A 67 -6.62 3.07 -1.57
N LEU A 68 -5.64 3.77 -2.12
CA LEU A 68 -4.82 4.72 -1.38
C LEU A 68 -5.47 6.11 -1.36
N LEU A 69 -5.61 6.69 -0.18
CA LEU A 69 -6.15 8.04 0.02
C LEU A 69 -5.10 8.97 0.60
N THR A 70 -5.14 10.21 0.13
CA THR A 70 -4.47 11.39 0.67
C THR A 70 -5.52 12.44 1.00
N ALA A 71 -5.14 13.51 1.69
CA ALA A 71 -5.94 14.70 1.94
C ALA A 71 -6.46 15.35 0.65
N ALA A 72 -5.75 15.17 -0.48
CA ALA A 72 -6.15 15.66 -1.80
C ALA A 72 -7.09 14.70 -2.56
N GLY A 73 -7.31 13.48 -2.05
CA GLY A 73 -8.13 12.44 -2.67
C GLY A 73 -7.36 11.16 -3.01
N PRO A 74 -7.88 10.33 -3.94
CA PRO A 74 -7.20 9.10 -4.34
C PRO A 74 -5.81 9.36 -4.90
N TYR A 75 -4.84 8.55 -4.50
CA TYR A 75 -3.44 8.71 -4.91
C TYR A 75 -3.25 8.43 -6.40
N ASP A 76 -3.66 7.25 -6.85
CA ASP A 76 -3.68 6.89 -8.28
C ASP A 76 -5.10 7.01 -8.81
N ARG A 77 -5.32 7.88 -9.80
CA ARG A 77 -6.67 8.07 -10.36
C ARG A 77 -7.12 6.95 -11.28
N ASP A 78 -6.20 6.14 -11.79
CA ASP A 78 -6.52 5.01 -12.65
C ASP A 78 -6.90 3.79 -11.80
N LEU A 79 -6.22 3.57 -10.67
CA LEU A 79 -6.48 2.43 -9.76
C LEU A 79 -7.39 2.74 -8.56
N ASP A 80 -7.30 3.95 -8.00
CA ASP A 80 -7.92 4.32 -6.71
C ASP A 80 -9.15 5.21 -6.87
N ARG A 81 -9.57 5.53 -8.10
CA ARG A 81 -10.85 6.23 -8.33
C ARG A 81 -11.92 5.47 -7.57
N ARG A 82 -12.62 6.20 -6.67
CA ARG A 82 -13.77 5.67 -5.91
C ARG A 82 -14.60 4.83 -6.88
N GLY A 83 -14.83 3.56 -6.53
CA GLY A 83 -15.81 2.73 -7.22
C GLY A 83 -17.06 3.56 -7.44
N SER A 84 -17.36 3.81 -8.71
CA SER A 84 -18.53 4.56 -9.14
C SER A 84 -19.77 3.77 -8.73
N ALA A 85 -20.67 4.46 -8.02
CA ALA A 85 -22.11 4.20 -7.83
C ALA A 85 -22.54 2.79 -7.37
#